data_AF-A0A2R7ML77-F1
#
_entry.id   AF-A0A2R7ML77-F1
#
_cell.length_a   1.000
_cell.length_b   1.000
_cell.length_c   1.000
_cell.angle_alpha   90.00
_cell.angle_beta   90.00
_cell.angle_gamma   90.00
#
_symmetry.space_group_name_H-M   'P 1'
#
loop_
_entity.id
_entity.type
_entity.pdbx_description
1 polymer ?
#
loop_
_entity_poly.entity_id
_entity_poly.type
_entity_poly.pdbx_seq_one_letter_code
_entity_poly.pdbx_strand_id
1 'polypeptide(L)' 'MSDCGCDKARRDLEEYLRNEVCKTEAKDIREHLENCPGCQDEAHVARTLTEVVARACKETAPEELRDQVLSRLRAIQATH' A
#
# COMPACT_ATOMS: atom_id res chain seq x y z
N MET A 1 -24.15 11.05 -17.73
CA MET A 1 -23.60 10.49 -16.47
C MET A 1 -22.16 10.17 -16.77
N SER A 2 -21.23 11.07 -16.41
CA SER A 2 -19.81 10.83 -16.68
C SER A 2 -19.38 9.59 -15.92
N ASP A 3 -18.85 8.63 -16.65
CA ASP A 3 -18.07 7.54 -16.08
C ASP A 3 -16.91 8.18 -15.30
N CYS A 4 -17.00 8.19 -13.96
CA CYS A 4 -15.98 8.75 -13.08
C CYS A 4 -14.67 7.95 -13.13
N GLY A 5 -14.61 6.82 -13.84
CA GLY A 5 -13.48 5.90 -13.80
C GLY A 5 -13.45 5.05 -12.52
N CYS A 6 -14.50 5.11 -11.70
CA CYS A 6 -14.59 4.43 -10.41
C CYS A 6 -14.48 2.90 -10.55
N ASP A 7 -15.00 2.31 -11.63
CA ASP A 7 -14.89 0.87 -11.86
C ASP A 7 -13.45 0.43 -12.15
N LYS A 8 -12.66 1.26 -12.84
CA LYS A 8 -11.23 1.00 -13.03
C LYS A 8 -10.49 1.17 -11.71
N ALA A 9 -10.71 2.28 -11.01
CA ALA A 9 -10.06 2.57 -9.74
C ALA A 9 -10.31 1.45 -8.71
N ARG A 10 -11.54 0.94 -8.60
CA ARG A 10 -11.88 -0.16 -7.68
C ARG A 10 -11.21 -1.48 -8.05
N ARG A 11 -11.10 -1.80 -9.35
CA ARG A 11 -10.38 -3.02 -9.80
C ARG A 11 -8.91 -2.97 -9.41
N ASP A 12 -8.28 -1.82 -9.59
CA ASP A 12 -6.84 -1.64 -9.41
C ASP A 12 -6.48 -1.24 -7.95
N LEU A 13 -7.49 -1.04 -7.09
CA LEU A 13 -7.34 -0.47 -5.74
C LEU A 13 -6.49 -1.35 -4.82
N GLU A 14 -6.72 -2.65 -4.81
CA GLU A 14 -5.98 -3.56 -3.94
C GLU A 14 -4.50 -3.61 -4.32
N GLU A 15 -4.21 -3.72 -5.62
CA GLU A 15 -2.84 -3.72 -6.15
C GLU A 15 -2.13 -2.39 -5.86
N TYR A 16 -2.83 -1.27 -6.01
CA TYR A 16 -2.31 0.03 -5.63
C TYR A 16 -2.00 0.13 -4.14
N LEU A 17 -2.90 -0.31 -3.27
CA LEU A 17 -2.69 -0.29 -1.81
C LEU A 17 -1.51 -1.18 -1.37
N ARG A 18 -1.25 -2.27 -2.10
CA ARG A 18 -0.10 -3.16 -1.87
C ARG A 18 1.19 -2.71 -2.58
N ASN A 19 1.17 -1.59 -3.30
CA ASN A 19 2.28 -1.11 -4.15
C ASN A 19 2.70 -2.10 -5.25
N GLU A 20 1.74 -2.87 -5.76
CA GLU A 20 1.92 -3.89 -6.80
C GLU A 20 1.57 -3.38 -8.20
N VAL A 21 0.99 -2.18 -8.29
CA VAL A 21 0.59 -1.56 -9.57
C VAL A 21 1.78 -0.85 -10.25
N CYS A 22 1.80 -0.82 -11.58
CA CYS A 22 2.89 -0.14 -12.29
C CYS A 22 2.84 1.39 -12.07
N LYS A 23 4.00 2.07 -12.17
CA LYS A 23 4.11 3.50 -11.81
C LYS A 23 3.14 4.42 -12.56
N THR A 24 2.83 4.11 -13.82
CA THR A 24 1.89 4.88 -14.64
C THR A 24 0.46 4.72 -14.13
N GLU A 25 0.03 3.50 -13.83
CA GLU A 25 -1.30 3.21 -13.29
C GLU A 25 -1.47 3.71 -11.86
N ALA A 26 -0.39 3.70 -11.07
CA ALA A 26 -0.35 4.25 -9.72
C ALA A 26 -0.68 5.75 -9.69
N LYS A 27 -0.35 6.47 -10.77
CA LYS A 27 -0.68 7.89 -10.88
C LYS A 27 -2.17 8.10 -11.11
N ASP A 28 -2.74 7.38 -12.07
CA ASP A 28 -4.15 7.51 -12.43
C ASP A 28 -5.07 7.20 -11.25
N ILE A 29 -4.82 6.10 -10.53
CA ILE A 29 -5.64 5.73 -9.37
C ILE A 29 -5.50 6.71 -8.21
N ARG A 30 -4.29 7.23 -7.96
CA ARG A 30 -4.07 8.24 -6.93
C ARG A 30 -4.86 9.51 -7.23
N GLU A 31 -4.77 10.02 -8.46
CA GLU A 31 -5.54 11.20 -8.88
C GLU A 31 -7.05 10.96 -8.75
N HIS A 32 -7.52 9.75 -9.06
CA HIS A 32 -8.93 9.40 -8.86
C HIS A 32 -9.31 9.38 -7.37
N LEU A 33 -8.51 8.74 -6.52
CA LEU A 33 -8.74 8.68 -5.07
C LEU A 33 -8.78 10.08 -4.45
N GLU A 34 -7.93 11.01 -4.89
CA GLU A 34 -7.93 12.39 -4.37
C GLU A 34 -9.24 13.15 -4.68
N ASN A 35 -9.94 12.78 -5.76
CA ASN A 35 -11.11 13.51 -6.26
C ASN A 35 -12.44 12.75 -6.10
N CYS A 36 -12.43 11.49 -5.65
CA CYS A 36 -13.61 10.64 -5.56
C CYS A 36 -13.87 10.15 -4.12
N PRO A 37 -14.84 10.74 -3.39
CA PRO A 37 -15.16 10.32 -2.02
C PRO A 37 -15.52 8.84 -1.88
N GLY A 38 -16.25 8.27 -2.84
CA GLY A 38 -16.63 6.85 -2.79
C GLY A 38 -15.43 5.91 -2.85
N CYS A 39 -14.43 6.22 -3.68
CA CYS A 39 -13.20 5.42 -3.74
C CYS A 39 -12.27 5.69 -2.55
N GLN A 40 -12.32 6.88 -1.92
CA GLN A 40 -11.64 7.13 -0.65
C GLN A 40 -12.19 6.24 0.46
N ASP A 41 -13.52 6.11 0.54
CA ASP A 41 -14.18 5.27 1.54
C ASP A 41 -13.81 3.79 1.32
N GLU A 42 -13.82 3.31 0.07
CA GLU A 42 -13.38 1.94 -0.25
C GLU A 42 -11.91 1.71 0.14
N ALA A 43 -11.02 2.66 -0.17
CA ALA A 43 -9.62 2.58 0.21
C ALA A 43 -9.43 2.55 1.74
N HIS A 44 -10.23 3.32 2.47
CA HIS A 44 -10.22 3.35 3.92
C HIS A 44 -10.64 1.99 4.52
N VAL A 45 -11.71 1.39 3.99
CA VAL A 45 -12.16 0.06 4.43
C VAL A 45 -11.08 -1.00 4.18
N ALA A 46 -10.48 -1.02 2.98
CA ALA A 46 -9.44 -1.98 2.64
C ALA A 46 -8.20 -1.86 3.53
N ARG A 47 -7.76 -0.63 3.82
CA ARG A 47 -6.65 -0.36 4.77
C ARG A 47 -6.98 -0.84 6.17
N THR A 48 -8.15 -0.47 6.68
CA THR A 48 -8.60 -0.85 8.03
C THR A 48 -8.65 -2.38 8.18
N LEU A 49 -9.18 -3.09 7.18
CA LEU A 49 -9.21 -4.54 7.19
C LEU A 49 -7.80 -5.15 7.21
N THR A 50 -6.90 -4.63 6.37
CA THR A 50 -5.50 -5.07 6.32
C THR A 50 -4.80 -4.87 7.66
N GLU A 51 -4.98 -3.71 8.30
CA GLU A 51 -4.41 -3.40 9.61
C GLU A 51 -4.94 -4.32 10.71
N VAL A 52 -6.24 -4.61 10.70
CA VAL A 52 -6.86 -5.54 11.67
C VAL A 52 -6.31 -6.96 11.50
N VAL A 53 -6.17 -7.43 10.26
CA VAL A 53 -5.58 -8.74 9.97
C VAL A 53 -4.11 -8.78 10.41
N ALA A 54 -3.33 -7.74 10.08
CA ALA A 54 -1.94 -7.63 10.48
C ALA A 54 -1.77 -7.65 12.00
N ARG A 55 -2.66 -6.99 12.77
CA ARG A 55 -2.63 -7.04 14.25
C ARG A 55 -2.92 -8.44 14.79
N ALA A 56 -3.78 -9.19 14.11
CA ALA A 56 -4.18 -10.52 14.54
C ALA A 56 -3.08 -11.55 14.25
N CYS A 57 -2.29 -11.32 13.20
CA CYS A 57 -1.09 -12.10 12.90
C CYS A 57 0.01 -11.78 13.92
N LYS A 58 0.48 -12.80 14.66
CA LYS A 58 1.53 -12.67 15.70
C LYS A 58 2.86 -13.28 15.26
N GLU A 59 3.02 -13.56 13.98
CA GLU A 59 4.26 -14.13 13.46
C GLU A 59 5.38 -13.11 13.60
N THR A 60 6.34 -13.42 14.45
CA THR A 60 7.51 -12.57 14.69
C THR A 60 8.62 -13.03 13.76
N ALA A 61 9.20 -12.11 13.00
CA ALA A 61 10.36 -12.41 12.17
C ALA A 61 11.54 -12.88 13.05
N PRO A 62 12.34 -13.86 12.58
CA PRO A 62 13.56 -14.29 13.26
C PRO A 62 14.49 -13.13 13.63
N GLU A 63 15.06 -13.17 14.83
CA GLU A 63 15.94 -12.11 15.35
C GLU A 63 17.18 -11.92 14.47
N GLU A 64 17.73 -13.02 13.95
CA GLU A 64 18.90 -13.01 13.08
C GLU A 64 18.64 -12.26 11.76
N LEU A 65 17.42 -12.34 11.23
CA LEU A 65 17.04 -11.58 10.03
C LEU A 65 16.92 -10.09 10.34
N ARG A 66 16.36 -9.75 11.50
CA ARG A 66 16.25 -8.35 11.95
C ARG A 66 17.63 -7.73 12.09
N ASP A 67 18.57 -8.42 12.72
CA ASP A 67 19.94 -7.94 12.91
C ASP A 67 20.68 -7.75 11.58
N GLN A 68 20.51 -8.69 10.64
CA GLN A 68 21.07 -8.57 9.29
C GLN A 68 20.56 -7.33 8.56
N VAL A 69 19.25 -7.07 8.60
CA VAL A 69 18.64 -5.88 7.98
C VAL A 69 19.17 -4.60 8.62
N LEU A 70 19.20 -4.52 9.95
CA LEU A 70 19.68 -3.33 10.68
C LEU A 70 21.16 -3.06 10.41
N SER A 71 21.99 -4.10 10.38
CA SER A 71 23.41 -3.99 10.04
C SER A 71 23.60 -3.41 8.63
N ARG A 72 22.85 -3.92 7.64
CA ARG A 72 22.94 -3.46 6.26
C ARG A 72 22.46 -2.01 6.07
N LEU A 73 21.38 -1.62 6.76
CA LEU A 73 20.90 -0.23 6.75
C LEU A 73 21.95 0.74 7.31
N ARG A 74 22.58 0.40 8.44
CA ARG A 74 23.65 1.22 9.04
C ARG A 74 24.85 1.37 8.11
N ALA A 75 25.26 0.29 7.45
CA ALA A 75 26.36 0.32 6.48
C ALA A 75 26.08 1.28 5.32
N ILE A 76 24.86 1.24 4.74
CA ILE A 76 24.45 2.13 3.65
C ILE A 76 24.43 3.59 4.11
N GLN A 77 23.91 3.86 5.31
CA GLN A 77 23.82 5.21 5.88
C GLN A 77 25.21 5.80 6.19
N ALA A 78 26.18 4.98 6.59
CA ALA A 78 27.55 5.43 6.86
C ALA A 78 28.35 5.79 5.59
N THR A 79 27.90 5.33 4.41
CA THR A 79 28.53 5.59 3.10
C THR A 79 27.96 6.81 2.37
N HIS A 80 27.01 7.54 2.98
CA HIS A 80 26.39 8.77 2.46
C HIS A 80 26.72 9.97 3.36
#